data_AF-A0A7S2DXN6-F1
#
_entry.id   AF-A0A7S2DXN6-F1
#
_cell.length_a   1.000
_cell.length_b   1.000
_cell.length_c   1.000
_cell.angle_alpha   90.00
_cell.angle_beta   90.00
_cell.angle_gamma   90.00
#
_symmetry.space_group_name_H-M   'P 1'
#
loop_
_entity.id
_entity.type
_entity.pdbx_description
1 polymer ?
#
loop_
_entity_poly.entity_id
_entity_poly.type
_entity_poly.pdbx_seq_one_letter_code
_entity_poly.pdbx_strand_id
1 'polypeptide(L)'
;LALTYVRSEHTMNGEIVGQKNPGQIIAGNRVGDWINLGHEPGFVPVFDEDHTPLLKERKVSYEKIVIGNCHDMDLHPILDESICKDAAFALGYFDSIVTAYHGEMKRPEGCYMLNGQVFLATNPANRGNGAEGGRMPLCASLSYPTTVTATTTTYTTTATTHTTAT
;
A
#
# COMPACT_ATOMS: atom_id res chain seq x y z
N LEU A 1 -17.18 12.05 -1.39
CA LEU A 1 -17.00 10.59 -1.58
C LEU A 1 -17.85 9.91 -0.53
N ALA A 2 -18.81 9.09 -0.95
CA ALA A 2 -19.74 8.40 -0.05
C ALA A 2 -19.13 7.09 0.46
N LEU A 3 -19.61 6.61 1.60
CA LEU A 3 -19.33 5.26 2.06
C LEU A 3 -19.87 4.26 1.02
N THR A 4 -19.12 3.19 0.76
CA THR A 4 -19.54 2.15 -0.18
C THR A 4 -19.72 0.83 0.55
N TYR A 5 -20.85 0.15 0.36
CA TYR A 5 -21.12 -1.12 1.01
C TYR A 5 -20.52 -2.30 0.25
N VAL A 6 -19.98 -3.26 0.99
CA VAL A 6 -19.56 -4.57 0.47
C VAL A 6 -20.75 -5.51 0.60
N ARG A 7 -21.07 -6.21 -0.49
CA ARG A 7 -22.22 -7.13 -0.56
C ARG A 7 -21.78 -8.58 -0.73
N SER A 8 -22.56 -9.51 -0.21
CA SER A 8 -22.29 -10.95 -0.34
C SER A 8 -22.33 -11.44 -1.79
N GLU A 9 -23.13 -10.78 -2.63
CA GLU A 9 -23.34 -11.11 -4.04
C GLU A 9 -23.21 -9.85 -4.91
N HIS A 10 -22.94 -10.03 -6.21
CA HIS A 10 -22.79 -8.94 -7.18
C HIS A 10 -24.16 -8.37 -7.65
N THR A 11 -24.99 -7.99 -6.69
CA THR A 11 -26.33 -7.40 -6.87
C THR A 11 -26.64 -6.39 -5.76
N MET A 12 -27.39 -5.32 -6.07
CA MET A 12 -27.76 -4.29 -5.10
C MET A 12 -28.70 -4.80 -3.99
N ASN A 13 -29.34 -5.96 -4.20
CA ASN A 13 -30.16 -6.63 -3.19
C ASN A 13 -29.36 -7.62 -2.31
N GLY A 14 -28.06 -7.80 -2.57
CA GLY A 14 -27.21 -8.69 -1.79
C GLY A 14 -27.04 -8.18 -0.36
N GLU A 15 -26.92 -9.11 0.59
CA GLU A 15 -26.70 -8.80 2.00
C GLU A 15 -25.45 -7.93 2.16
N ILE A 16 -25.54 -6.89 2.99
CA ILE A 16 -24.38 -6.05 3.31
C ILE A 16 -23.51 -6.81 4.31
N VAL A 17 -22.32 -7.20 3.87
CA VAL A 17 -21.34 -7.95 4.68
C VAL A 17 -20.19 -7.08 5.16
N GLY A 18 -20.10 -5.84 4.69
CA GLY A 18 -19.06 -4.90 5.08
C GLY A 18 -19.23 -3.52 4.47
N GLN A 19 -18.20 -2.69 4.64
CA GLN A 19 -18.17 -1.33 4.12
C GLN A 19 -16.75 -0.87 3.80
N LYS A 20 -16.65 0.08 2.88
CA LYS A 20 -15.43 0.75 2.45
C LYS A 20 -15.54 2.24 2.71
N ASN A 21 -14.48 2.78 3.29
CA ASN A 21 -14.40 4.19 3.61
C ASN A 21 -14.12 5.01 2.35
N PRO A 22 -14.59 6.27 2.31
CA PRO A 22 -14.20 7.22 1.28
C PRO A 22 -12.67 7.29 1.10
N GLY A 23 -12.19 7.09 -0.13
CA GLY A 23 -10.76 7.13 -0.46
C GLY A 23 -9.98 5.85 -0.13
N GLN A 24 -10.62 4.84 0.47
CA GLN A 24 -10.00 3.54 0.67
C GLN A 24 -9.69 2.89 -0.67
N ILE A 25 -8.48 2.37 -0.81
CA ILE A 25 -8.07 1.61 -1.99
C ILE A 25 -8.53 0.17 -1.80
N ILE A 26 -9.16 -0.37 -2.83
CA ILE A 26 -9.57 -1.78 -2.89
C ILE A 26 -8.91 -2.43 -4.09
N ALA A 27 -8.58 -3.71 -3.94
CA ALA A 27 -8.09 -4.55 -5.01
C ALA A 27 -9.04 -5.72 -5.21
N GLY A 28 -9.21 -6.12 -6.47
CA GLY A 28 -10.15 -7.16 -6.83
C GLY A 28 -10.26 -7.31 -8.34
N ASN A 29 -11.07 -8.28 -8.75
CA ASN A 29 -11.35 -8.56 -10.14
C ASN A 29 -12.66 -7.90 -10.55
N ARG A 30 -12.66 -7.23 -11.71
CA ARG A 30 -13.89 -6.63 -12.24
C ARG A 30 -14.81 -7.70 -12.81
N VAL A 31 -16.06 -7.70 -12.38
CA VAL A 31 -17.14 -8.58 -12.84
C VAL A 31 -18.34 -7.70 -13.21
N GLY A 32 -18.43 -7.31 -14.48
CA GLY A 32 -19.40 -6.30 -14.92
C GLY A 32 -19.18 -4.97 -14.20
N ASP A 33 -20.23 -4.45 -13.56
CA ASP A 33 -20.18 -3.22 -12.78
C ASP A 33 -19.91 -3.45 -11.28
N TRP A 34 -19.22 -4.56 -10.98
CA TRP A 34 -18.82 -4.93 -9.63
C TRP A 34 -17.33 -5.25 -9.57
N ILE A 35 -16.76 -5.09 -8.39
CA ILE A 35 -15.42 -5.57 -8.04
C ILE A 35 -15.59 -6.72 -7.06
N ASN A 36 -15.19 -7.92 -7.46
CA ASN A 36 -15.01 -9.05 -6.55
C ASN A 36 -13.71 -8.86 -5.78
N LEU A 37 -13.78 -8.70 -4.46
CA LEU A 37 -12.63 -8.33 -3.64
C LEU A 37 -11.59 -9.45 -3.56
N GLY A 38 -10.31 -9.09 -3.64
CA GLY A 38 -9.21 -10.06 -3.72
C GLY A 38 -8.74 -10.62 -2.37
N HIS A 39 -8.89 -9.86 -1.29
CA HIS A 39 -8.33 -10.19 0.03
C HIS A 39 -9.38 -10.29 1.14
N GLU A 40 -10.65 -10.13 0.79
CA GLU A 40 -11.79 -10.30 1.68
C GLU A 40 -12.99 -10.76 0.85
N PRO A 41 -13.98 -11.43 1.46
CA PRO A 41 -15.17 -11.85 0.73
C PRO A 41 -16.07 -10.67 0.35
N GLY A 42 -16.74 -10.80 -0.79
CA GLY A 42 -17.82 -9.91 -1.22
C GLY A 42 -17.48 -9.04 -2.41
N PHE A 43 -18.47 -8.24 -2.79
CA PHE A 43 -18.49 -7.45 -4.00
C PHE A 43 -18.76 -5.98 -3.68
N VAL A 44 -18.06 -5.10 -4.38
CA VAL A 44 -18.26 -3.65 -4.29
C VAL A 44 -18.78 -3.15 -5.63
N PRO A 45 -19.91 -2.42 -5.66
CA PRO A 45 -20.43 -1.87 -6.90
C PRO A 45 -19.54 -0.73 -7.40
N VAL A 46 -19.36 -0.62 -8.72
CA VAL A 46 -18.65 0.49 -9.38
C VAL A 46 -19.51 1.75 -9.39
N PHE A 47 -20.83 1.59 -9.51
CA PHE A 47 -21.84 2.65 -9.53
C PHE A 47 -22.97 2.36 -8.53
N ASP A 48 -23.63 3.39 -8.01
CA ASP A 48 -24.87 3.21 -7.24
C ASP A 48 -26.10 2.98 -8.13
N GLU A 49 -27.30 2.90 -7.53
CA GLU A 49 -28.57 2.68 -8.25
C GLU A 49 -28.89 3.81 -9.25
N ASP A 50 -28.42 5.02 -8.98
CA ASP A 50 -28.57 6.21 -9.82
C ASP A 50 -27.45 6.33 -10.87
N HIS A 51 -26.61 5.30 -11.03
CA HIS A 51 -25.43 5.27 -11.92
C HIS A 51 -24.35 6.30 -11.55
N THR A 52 -24.33 6.77 -10.31
CA THR A 52 -23.26 7.63 -9.80
C THR A 52 -22.02 6.78 -9.50
N PRO A 53 -20.83 7.17 -9.97
CA PRO A 53 -19.61 6.40 -9.71
C PRO A 53 -19.24 6.40 -8.23
N LEU A 54 -19.12 5.20 -7.66
CA LEU A 54 -18.66 4.95 -6.30
C LEU A 54 -17.14 4.69 -6.28
N LEU A 55 -16.64 4.07 -7.34
CA LEU A 55 -15.23 3.74 -7.51
C LEU A 55 -14.60 4.55 -8.64
N LYS A 56 -13.33 4.90 -8.46
CA LYS A 56 -12.49 5.46 -9.51
C LYS A 56 -11.34 4.49 -9.77
N GLU A 57 -11.17 4.10 -11.03
CA GLU A 57 -10.04 3.27 -11.43
C GLU A 57 -8.72 3.96 -11.08
N ARG A 58 -7.82 3.20 -10.47
CA ARG A 58 -6.48 3.65 -10.08
C ARG A 58 -5.45 2.85 -10.87
N LYS A 59 -4.79 3.50 -11.83
CA LYS A 59 -3.71 2.91 -12.62
C LYS A 59 -2.39 3.03 -11.87
N VAL A 60 -1.82 1.90 -11.48
CA VAL A 60 -0.59 1.80 -10.70
C VAL A 60 0.28 0.71 -11.30
N SER A 61 1.58 0.93 -11.33
CA SER A 61 2.57 -0.10 -11.63
C SER A 61 3.43 -0.36 -10.40
N TYR A 62 3.95 -1.57 -10.32
CA TYR A 62 4.85 -1.99 -9.25
C TYR A 62 6.22 -2.30 -9.82
N GLU A 63 7.25 -2.06 -9.02
CA GLU A 63 8.63 -2.34 -9.39
C GLU A 63 9.37 -2.97 -8.22
N LYS A 64 10.19 -3.98 -8.51
CA LYS A 64 11.13 -4.55 -7.56
C LYS A 64 12.50 -3.94 -7.81
N ILE A 65 13.02 -3.20 -6.84
CA ILE A 65 14.33 -2.55 -6.95
C ILE A 65 15.40 -3.36 -6.21
N VAL A 66 16.62 -3.37 -6.74
CA VAL A 66 17.76 -4.12 -6.17
C VAL A 66 18.81 -3.22 -5.53
N ILE A 67 18.65 -1.90 -5.69
CA ILE A 67 19.53 -0.85 -5.15
C ILE A 67 18.69 0.37 -4.81
N GLY A 68 19.12 1.15 -3.81
CA GLY A 68 18.41 2.35 -3.37
C GLY A 68 17.10 2.03 -2.64
N ASN A 69 16.36 3.08 -2.29
CA ASN A 69 15.01 2.98 -1.71
C ASN A 69 13.95 3.41 -2.73
N CYS A 70 12.66 3.22 -2.42
CA CYS A 70 11.58 3.59 -3.34
C CYS A 70 11.57 5.10 -3.66
N HIS A 71 11.86 5.95 -2.67
CA HIS A 71 11.86 7.40 -2.85
C HIS A 71 12.97 7.86 -3.81
N ASP A 72 14.17 7.30 -3.71
CA ASP A 72 15.30 7.63 -4.60
C ASP A 72 15.01 7.29 -6.08
N MET A 73 14.04 6.39 -6.32
CA MET A 73 13.63 5.95 -7.65
C MET A 73 12.35 6.65 -8.14
N ASP A 74 11.93 7.74 -7.48
CA ASP A 74 10.65 8.42 -7.74
C ASP A 74 9.42 7.51 -7.60
N LEU A 75 9.52 6.48 -6.75
CA LEU A 75 8.46 5.55 -6.41
C LEU A 75 8.06 5.68 -4.93
N HIS A 76 7.06 4.91 -4.52
CA HIS A 76 6.50 4.95 -3.18
C HIS A 76 6.60 3.59 -2.46
N PRO A 77 6.93 3.58 -1.15
CA PRO A 77 6.89 2.35 -0.36
C PRO A 77 5.45 1.86 -0.18
N ILE A 78 5.28 0.55 -0.12
CA ILE A 78 3.99 -0.11 0.09
C ILE A 78 3.92 -0.55 1.56
N LEU A 79 3.05 0.10 2.33
CA LEU A 79 2.93 -0.11 3.78
C LEU A 79 1.70 -0.92 4.19
N ASP A 80 0.80 -1.19 3.25
CA ASP A 80 -0.40 -1.99 3.47
C ASP A 80 -0.15 -3.44 3.05
N GLU A 81 -0.58 -4.39 3.89
CA GLU A 81 -0.36 -5.82 3.67
C GLU A 81 -1.09 -6.35 2.43
N SER A 82 -2.35 -5.94 2.23
CA SER A 82 -3.13 -6.39 1.08
C SER A 82 -2.53 -5.88 -0.23
N ILE A 83 -2.07 -4.63 -0.23
CA ILE A 83 -1.39 -4.03 -1.39
C ILE A 83 0.00 -4.66 -1.60
N CYS A 84 0.71 -5.00 -0.53
CA CYS A 84 2.00 -5.70 -0.62
C CYS A 84 1.84 -7.06 -1.31
N LYS A 85 0.78 -7.78 -0.97
CA LYS A 85 0.40 -9.03 -1.64
C LYS A 85 0.06 -8.82 -3.11
N ASP A 86 -0.75 -7.79 -3.45
CA ASP A 86 -1.07 -7.46 -4.84
C ASP A 86 0.15 -7.08 -5.67
N ALA A 87 1.06 -6.30 -5.09
CA ALA A 87 2.29 -5.90 -5.74
C ALA A 87 3.19 -7.12 -6.04
N ALA A 88 3.32 -8.02 -5.07
CA ALA A 88 4.05 -9.27 -5.26
C ALA A 88 3.40 -10.12 -6.37
N PHE A 89 2.08 -10.29 -6.34
CA PHE A 89 1.34 -11.03 -7.38
C PHE A 89 1.54 -10.41 -8.77
N ALA A 90 1.42 -9.09 -8.90
CA ALA A 90 1.61 -8.37 -10.17
C ALA A 90 3.04 -8.50 -10.72
N LEU A 91 4.02 -8.73 -9.85
CA LEU A 91 5.42 -8.97 -10.20
C LEU A 91 5.73 -10.46 -10.45
N GLY A 92 4.72 -11.34 -10.45
CA GLY A 92 4.85 -12.77 -10.74
C GLY A 92 5.09 -13.66 -9.51
N TYR A 93 4.91 -13.13 -8.30
CA TYR A 93 5.03 -13.89 -7.05
C TYR A 93 3.65 -14.34 -6.56
N PHE A 94 3.19 -15.47 -7.10
CA PHE A 94 1.82 -15.95 -6.92
C PHE A 94 1.53 -16.56 -5.52
N ASP A 95 2.54 -17.13 -4.87
CA ASP A 95 2.44 -17.61 -3.47
C ASP A 95 2.92 -16.53 -2.50
N SER A 96 2.21 -15.39 -2.50
CA SER A 96 2.56 -14.19 -1.74
C SER A 96 1.89 -14.18 -0.36
N ILE A 97 2.34 -15.07 0.52
CA ILE A 97 2.12 -14.90 1.96
C ILE A 97 3.03 -13.76 2.43
N VAL A 98 2.43 -12.72 3.01
CA VAL A 98 3.18 -11.57 3.54
C VAL A 98 3.61 -11.87 4.96
N THR A 99 4.93 -11.89 5.19
CA THR A 99 5.49 -12.03 6.54
C THR A 99 5.72 -10.65 7.16
N ALA A 100 4.93 -10.30 8.16
CA ALA A 100 5.10 -9.05 8.90
C ALA A 100 6.42 -9.05 9.70
N TYR A 101 7.15 -7.94 9.63
CA TYR A 101 8.36 -7.69 10.39
C TYR A 101 8.17 -6.47 11.31
N HIS A 102 8.26 -6.69 12.61
CA HIS A 102 8.02 -5.67 13.63
C HIS A 102 9.29 -5.17 14.35
N GLY A 103 10.45 -5.73 14.03
CA GLY A 103 11.71 -5.35 14.67
C GLY A 103 12.31 -4.04 14.15
N GLU A 104 13.44 -3.67 14.75
CA GLU A 104 14.17 -2.42 14.46
C GLU A 104 15.46 -2.64 13.66
N MET A 105 15.80 -3.90 13.34
CA MET A 105 16.96 -4.14 12.48
C MET A 105 16.70 -3.51 11.12
N LYS A 106 17.75 -2.97 10.52
CA LYS A 106 17.69 -2.35 9.19
C LYS A 106 17.10 -3.32 8.16
N ARG A 107 15.92 -2.97 7.64
CA ARG A 107 15.20 -3.62 6.55
C ARG A 107 14.67 -2.55 5.60
N PRO A 108 14.37 -2.87 4.33
CA PRO A 108 13.61 -2.00 3.46
C PRO A 108 12.36 -1.43 4.12
N GLU A 109 12.01 -0.18 3.80
CA GLU A 109 10.71 0.37 4.17
C GLU A 109 9.58 -0.35 3.43
N GLY A 110 8.58 -0.83 4.18
CA GLY A 110 7.38 -1.41 3.60
C GLY A 110 7.61 -2.81 3.03
N CYS A 111 6.99 -3.06 1.88
CA CYS A 111 6.98 -4.36 1.21
C CYS A 111 8.33 -4.68 0.57
N TYR A 112 8.85 -5.89 0.78
CA TYR A 112 10.11 -6.33 0.15
C TYR A 112 10.17 -7.83 -0.07
N MET A 113 11.04 -8.22 -1.00
CA MET A 113 11.36 -9.62 -1.30
C MET A 113 12.66 -10.04 -0.63
N LEU A 114 12.69 -11.24 -0.06
CA LEU A 114 13.90 -11.92 0.38
C LEU A 114 13.75 -13.41 0.12
N ASN A 115 14.68 -14.00 -0.63
CA ASN A 115 14.70 -15.44 -0.95
C ASN A 115 13.37 -15.98 -1.51
N GLY A 116 12.69 -15.21 -2.35
CA GLY A 116 11.40 -15.59 -2.95
C GLY A 116 10.18 -15.41 -2.05
N GLN A 117 10.35 -14.96 -0.81
CA GLN A 117 9.28 -14.66 0.12
C GLN A 117 9.02 -13.15 0.23
N VAL A 118 7.76 -12.79 0.48
CA VAL A 118 7.31 -11.41 0.65
C VAL A 118 7.30 -11.06 2.14
N PHE A 119 7.87 -9.91 2.47
CA PHE A 119 7.90 -9.36 3.82
C PHE A 119 7.34 -7.96 3.83
N LEU A 120 6.83 -7.53 4.99
CA LEU A 120 6.35 -6.17 5.22
C LEU A 120 6.96 -5.60 6.49
N ALA A 121 7.75 -4.53 6.38
CA ALA A 121 8.33 -3.81 7.51
C ALA A 121 7.74 -2.40 7.63
N THR A 122 6.80 -2.21 8.56
CA THR A 122 6.11 -0.93 8.80
C THR A 122 6.64 -0.15 10.00
N ASN A 123 7.59 -0.70 10.76
CA ASN A 123 8.20 0.01 11.88
C ASN A 123 8.90 1.29 11.37
N PRO A 124 8.67 2.47 11.98
CA PRO A 124 9.31 3.74 11.57
C PRO A 124 10.84 3.70 11.49
N ALA A 125 11.50 2.82 12.25
CA ALA A 125 12.95 2.59 12.16
C ALA A 125 13.42 2.13 10.76
N ASN A 126 12.50 1.61 9.94
CA ASN A 126 12.78 1.17 8.58
C ASN A 126 12.51 2.23 7.52
N ARG A 127 12.02 3.43 7.89
CA ARG A 127 11.67 4.49 6.95
C ARG A 127 12.89 4.95 6.15
N GLY A 128 12.74 5.06 4.83
CA GLY A 128 13.80 5.45 3.91
C GLY A 128 14.87 4.38 3.66
N ASN A 129 14.80 3.23 4.34
CA ASN A 129 15.73 2.15 4.06
C ASN A 129 15.40 1.49 2.72
N GLY A 130 16.47 1.21 1.97
CA GLY A 130 16.40 0.61 0.66
C GLY A 130 16.86 -0.83 0.62
N ALA A 131 17.22 -1.28 -0.57
CA ALA A 131 17.74 -2.62 -0.81
C ALA A 131 19.03 -2.88 -0.02
N GLU A 132 19.05 -3.96 0.77
CA GLU A 132 20.21 -4.34 1.58
C GLU A 132 20.20 -5.83 1.94
N GLY A 133 21.36 -6.49 1.82
CA GLY A 133 21.53 -7.89 2.25
C GLY A 133 20.59 -8.86 1.52
N GLY A 134 20.40 -8.66 0.21
CA GLY A 134 19.50 -9.47 -0.63
C GLY A 134 18.01 -9.12 -0.49
N ARG A 135 17.66 -8.13 0.33
CA ARG A 135 16.29 -7.64 0.48
C ARG A 135 16.01 -6.62 -0.60
N MET A 136 15.01 -6.87 -1.43
CA MET A 136 14.67 -6.05 -2.59
C MET A 136 13.31 -5.38 -2.36
N PRO A 137 13.25 -4.06 -2.15
CA PRO A 137 11.99 -3.34 -1.96
C PRO A 137 11.03 -3.55 -3.15
N LEU A 138 9.74 -3.67 -2.84
CA LEU A 138 8.64 -3.56 -3.80
C LEU A 138 8.03 -2.17 -3.67
N CYS A 139 8.09 -1.42 -4.76
CA CYS A 139 7.68 -0.02 -4.81
C CYS A 139 6.50 0.15 -5.75
N ALA A 140 5.70 1.18 -5.53
CA ALA A 140 4.56 1.53 -6.37
C ALA A 140 4.75 2.89 -7.06
N SER A 141 4.20 3.04 -8.27
CA SER A 141 4.23 4.30 -9.02
C SER A 141 3.33 5.40 -8.43
N LEU A 142 2.45 5.04 -7.48
CA LEU A 142 1.57 5.99 -6.77
C LEU A 142 1.51 5.62 -5.29
N SER A 143 1.51 6.63 -4.43
CA SER A 143 1.45 6.45 -2.97
C SER A 143 0.13 5.84 -2.51
N TYR A 144 0.20 4.80 -1.68
CA TYR A 144 -0.98 4.27 -1.00
C TYR A 144 -1.14 5.03 0.31
N PRO A 145 -2.21 5.84 0.47
CA PRO A 145 -2.49 6.46 1.75
C PRO A 145 -2.85 5.34 2.73
N THR A 146 -2.00 5.12 3.72
CA THR A 146 -2.33 4.26 4.84
C THR A 146 -3.08 5.06 5.89
N THR A 147 -3.94 4.40 6.65
CA THR A 147 -4.62 4.97 7.82
C THR A 147 -3.67 5.17 9.01
N VAL A 148 -2.36 5.33 8.76
CA VAL A 148 -1.39 5.60 9.81
C VAL A 148 -1.49 7.07 10.16
N THR A 149 -1.99 7.35 11.37
CA THR A 149 -1.93 8.66 12.02
C THR A 149 -0.58 9.29 11.73
N ALA A 150 -0.57 10.36 10.93
CA ALA A 150 0.64 11.10 10.64
C ALA A 150 1.16 11.69 11.96
N THR A 151 2.15 11.07 12.57
CA THR A 151 2.97 11.73 13.57
C THR A 151 3.82 12.75 12.81
N THR A 152 3.30 13.98 12.71
CA THR A 152 4.02 15.14 12.20
C THR A 152 5.35 15.23 12.91
N THR A 153 6.43 14.85 12.23
CA THR A 153 7.79 15.05 12.75
C THR A 153 8.16 16.48 12.40
N THR A 154 8.00 17.38 13.35
CA THR A 154 8.48 18.76 13.25
C THR A 154 10.01 18.73 13.18
N TYR A 155 10.59 19.01 12.02
CA TYR A 155 12.02 19.18 11.87
C TYR A 155 12.44 20.50 12.51
N THR A 156 12.97 20.46 13.74
CA THR A 156 13.61 21.61 14.37
C THR A 156 14.95 21.87 13.70
N THR A 157 15.03 22.92 12.89
CA THR A 157 16.28 23.39 12.29
C THR A 157 17.07 24.15 13.36
N THR A 158 18.08 23.52 13.95
CA THR A 158 19.01 24.19 14.86
C THR A 158 19.98 25.05 14.04
N ALA A 159 19.78 26.37 14.06
CA ALA A 159 20.74 27.32 13.48
C ALA A 159 22.04 27.30 14.30
N THR A 160 23.14 26.86 13.68
CA THR A 160 24.47 26.90 14.28
C THR A 160 25.12 28.25 14.00
N THR A 161 25.24 29.10 15.02
CA THR A 161 25.93 30.39 14.92
C THR A 161 27.45 30.16 15.04
N HIS A 162 28.17 30.37 13.93
CA HIS A 162 29.63 30.45 13.94
C HIS A 162 30.06 31.84 14.43
N THR A 163 30.64 31.91 15.64
CA THR A 163 31.30 33.11 16.14
C THR A 163 32.78 33.04 15.78
N THR A 164 33.21 33.89 14.85
CA THR A 164 34.63 34.11 14.53
C THR A 164 35.20 35.15 15.49
N ALA A 165 36.17 34.76 16.31
CA ALA A 165 36.92 35.67 17.16
C ALA A 165 38.18 36.16 16.40
N THR A 166 38.33 37.48 16.32
CA THR A 166 39.56 38.20 15.93
C THR A 166 40.21 38.80 17.15
#